data_AF-O65945-F1
#
_entry.id   AF-O65945-F1
#
_cell.length_a   1.000
_cell.length_b   1.000
_cell.length_c   1.000
_cell.angle_alpha   90.00
_cell.angle_beta   90.00
_cell.angle_gamma   90.00
#
_symmetry.space_group_name_H-M   'P 1'
#
loop_
_entity.id
_entity.type
_entity.pdbx_description
1 polymer ?
#
loop_
_entity_poly.entity_id
_entity_poly.type
_entity_poly.pdbx_seq_one_letter_code
_entity_poly.pdbx_strand_id
1 'polypeptide(L)'
;DPTTIVASFDGKEILMNTSPSRCRELAIKMQEKGIKPEWEVFSPTHLLQDVVACIKEGLDKAPYFINVVLGVNQFQGALPYSPKILQQMVDILPEGSLFNVSAVGPAQLNAGVLSLLLGGHVRVGLEDNLYYERGQLATNVQQVDRIVRIIRELGLEPATPDEAREIMGLPLLG
;
A
#
# COMPACT_ATOMS: atom_id res chain seq x y z
N ASP A 1 -12.44 3.91 12.99
CA ASP A 1 -11.26 4.65 12.55
C ASP A 1 -9.98 4.03 13.08
N PRO A 2 -9.00 3.71 12.22
CA PRO A 2 -7.66 3.44 12.68
C PRO A 2 -7.10 4.72 13.32
N THR A 3 -6.70 4.65 14.59
CA THR A 3 -6.26 5.81 15.37
C THR A 3 -4.82 5.62 15.80
N THR A 4 -3.96 6.59 15.52
CA THR A 4 -2.66 6.67 16.18
C THR A 4 -2.88 7.32 17.55
N ILE A 5 -2.42 6.66 18.60
CA ILE A 5 -2.57 7.15 19.97
C ILE A 5 -1.39 8.08 20.27
N VAL A 6 -1.68 9.27 20.79
CA VAL A 6 -0.66 10.13 21.39
C VAL A 6 -0.76 9.96 22.91
N ALA A 7 0.29 9.46 23.52
CA ALA A 7 0.41 9.36 24.97
C ALA A 7 1.28 10.51 25.49
N SER A 8 0.87 11.16 26.59
CA SER A 8 1.67 12.21 27.22
C SER A 8 2.34 11.67 28.49
N PHE A 9 3.66 11.82 28.60
CA PHE A 9 4.45 11.43 29.77
C PHE A 9 5.50 12.51 30.07
N ASP A 10 5.53 13.03 31.30
CA ASP A 10 6.44 14.11 31.74
C ASP A 10 6.50 15.33 30.78
N GLY A 11 5.35 15.76 30.27
CA GLY A 11 5.26 16.90 29.36
C GLY A 11 5.76 16.63 27.93
N LYS A 12 6.05 15.37 27.59
CA LYS A 12 6.37 14.93 26.23
C LYS A 12 5.19 14.17 25.62
N GLU A 13 4.93 14.42 24.34
CA GLU A 13 3.99 13.63 23.55
C GLU A 13 4.73 12.50 22.82
N ILE A 14 4.18 11.29 22.91
CA ILE A 14 4.72 10.08 22.29
C ILE A 14 3.69 9.54 21.31
N LEU A 15 4.07 9.47 20.04
CA LEU A 15 3.27 8.85 18.99
C LEU A 15 3.37 7.32 19.10
N MET A 16 2.25 6.64 19.33
CA MET A 16 2.18 5.19 19.36
C MET A 16 1.81 4.64 17.98
N ASN A 17 2.83 4.28 17.20
CA ASN A 17 2.68 3.58 15.92
C ASN A 17 2.82 2.05 16.07
N THR A 18 2.70 1.32 14.96
CA THR A 18 3.09 -0.10 14.94
C THR A 18 4.59 -0.18 15.17
N SER A 19 5.01 -0.76 16.30
CA SER A 19 6.44 -0.84 16.62
C SER A 19 7.18 -1.79 15.67
N PRO A 20 8.49 -1.59 15.43
CA PRO A 20 9.30 -2.54 14.65
C PRO A 20 9.25 -3.97 15.21
N SER A 21 9.20 -4.12 16.54
CA SER A 21 9.05 -5.43 17.19
C SER A 21 7.72 -6.11 16.86
N ARG A 22 6.62 -5.34 16.77
CA ARG A 22 5.31 -5.85 16.39
C ARG A 22 5.26 -6.20 14.91
N CYS A 23 5.86 -5.37 14.05
CA CYS A 23 6.02 -5.62 12.63
C CYS A 23 6.73 -6.96 12.39
N ARG A 24 7.86 -7.16 13.06
CA ARG A 24 8.64 -8.41 13.05
C ARG A 24 7.83 -9.62 13.54
N GLU A 25 7.11 -9.48 14.65
CA GLU A 25 6.26 -10.55 15.20
C GLU A 25 5.18 -11.00 14.19
N LEU A 26 4.53 -10.04 13.52
CA LEU A 26 3.52 -10.33 12.51
C LEU A 26 4.14 -11.02 11.29
N ALA A 27 5.29 -10.55 10.82
CA ALA A 27 6.00 -11.15 9.69
C ALA A 27 6.41 -12.61 9.97
N ILE A 28 6.92 -12.91 11.17
CA ILE A 28 7.22 -14.28 11.61
C ILE A 28 5.96 -15.15 11.54
N LYS A 29 4.84 -14.68 12.10
CA LYS A 29 3.57 -15.42 12.11
C LYS A 29 3.00 -15.63 10.71
N MET A 30 3.18 -14.66 9.79
CA MET A 30 2.79 -14.79 8.39
C MET A 30 3.64 -15.87 7.70
N GLN A 31 4.97 -15.83 7.90
CA GLN A 31 5.89 -16.82 7.35
C GLN A 31 5.57 -18.24 7.85
N GLU A 32 5.34 -18.44 9.15
CA GLU A 32 4.93 -19.72 9.74
C GLU A 32 3.63 -20.29 9.13
N LYS A 33 2.77 -19.41 8.61
CA LYS A 33 1.48 -19.77 8.00
C LYS A 33 1.54 -19.82 6.47
N GLY A 34 2.69 -19.55 5.85
CA GLY A 34 2.80 -19.46 4.39
C GLY A 34 2.00 -18.29 3.80
N ILE A 35 1.79 -17.22 4.57
CA ILE A 35 1.09 -16.00 4.12
C ILE A 35 2.14 -15.02 3.61
N LYS A 36 1.94 -14.49 2.41
CA LYS A 36 2.78 -13.41 1.88
C LYS A 36 2.34 -12.07 2.48
N PRO A 37 3.27 -11.27 3.04
CA PRO A 37 2.94 -9.93 3.50
C PRO A 37 2.73 -8.98 2.32
N GLU A 38 1.70 -8.13 2.43
CA GLU A 38 1.64 -6.83 1.77
C GLU A 38 2.08 -5.79 2.80
N TRP A 39 3.19 -5.10 2.54
CA TRP A 39 3.78 -4.14 3.47
C TRP A 39 3.12 -2.77 3.31
N GLU A 40 2.25 -2.44 4.27
CA GLU A 40 1.57 -1.14 4.36
C GLU A 40 2.53 -0.04 4.86
N VAL A 41 2.99 0.81 3.95
CA VAL A 41 3.98 1.87 4.26
C VAL A 41 3.35 3.26 4.17
N PHE A 42 3.51 4.04 5.24
CA PHE A 42 2.91 5.38 5.39
C PHE A 42 3.96 6.48 5.24
N SER A 43 5.25 6.14 5.40
CA SER A 43 6.36 7.09 5.37
C SER A 43 7.64 6.44 4.83
N PRO A 44 8.65 7.22 4.41
CA PRO A 44 9.95 6.70 3.98
C PRO A 44 10.64 5.82 5.03
N THR A 45 10.42 6.09 6.31
CA THR A 45 11.01 5.31 7.41
C THR A 45 10.52 3.86 7.40
N HIS A 46 9.24 3.62 7.08
CA HIS A 46 8.72 2.25 7.01
C HIS A 46 9.44 1.45 5.90
N LEU A 47 9.76 2.08 4.77
CA LEU A 47 10.53 1.45 3.69
C LEU A 47 12.00 1.24 4.08
N LEU A 48 12.68 2.34 4.42
CA LEU A 48 14.13 2.36 4.57
C LEU A 48 14.63 1.65 5.83
N GLN A 49 13.76 1.50 6.84
CA GLN A 49 14.12 0.89 8.12
C GLN A 49 13.30 -0.37 8.39
N ASP A 50 11.98 -0.25 8.52
CA ASP A 50 11.15 -1.35 9.08
C ASP A 50 11.06 -2.55 8.12
N VAL A 51 10.66 -2.31 6.87
CA VAL A 51 10.56 -3.33 5.82
C VAL A 51 11.94 -3.90 5.50
N VAL A 52 12.94 -3.04 5.29
CA VAL A 52 14.32 -3.48 5.01
C VAL A 52 14.89 -4.34 6.14
N ALA A 53 14.60 -4.03 7.41
CA ALA A 53 15.03 -4.85 8.54
C ALA A 53 14.41 -6.25 8.47
N CYS A 54 13.10 -6.35 8.24
CA CYS A 54 12.41 -7.64 8.13
C CYS A 54 12.92 -8.47 6.93
N ILE A 55 13.17 -7.82 5.78
CA ILE A 55 13.75 -8.47 4.60
C ILE A 55 15.16 -9.00 4.90
N LYS A 56 16.02 -8.20 5.54
CA LYS A 56 17.39 -8.61 5.90
C LYS A 56 17.41 -9.79 6.89
N GLU A 57 16.40 -9.90 7.75
CA GLU A 57 16.20 -11.04 8.63
C GLU A 57 15.64 -12.29 7.92
N GLY A 58 15.28 -12.18 6.64
CA GLY A 58 14.71 -13.28 5.85
C GLY A 58 13.24 -13.59 6.17
N LEU A 59 12.50 -12.61 6.71
CA LEU A 59 11.09 -12.77 7.10
C LEU A 59 10.11 -12.68 5.93
N ASP A 60 10.57 -12.22 4.76
CA ASP A 60 9.83 -12.24 3.49
C ASP A 60 10.80 -12.58 2.35
N LYS A 61 10.27 -12.99 1.21
CA LYS A 61 11.03 -13.33 0.01
C LYS A 61 10.48 -12.56 -1.19
N ALA A 62 11.40 -12.07 -2.02
CA ALA A 62 11.06 -11.39 -3.26
C ALA A 62 10.18 -12.29 -4.17
N PRO A 63 9.24 -11.71 -4.94
CA PRO A 63 9.00 -10.26 -5.07
C PRO A 63 8.33 -9.65 -3.83
N TYR A 64 8.84 -8.54 -3.29
CA TYR A 64 8.26 -7.92 -2.09
C TYR A 64 7.04 -7.11 -2.51
N PHE A 65 5.90 -7.24 -1.83
CA PHE A 65 4.71 -6.49 -2.21
C PHE A 65 4.50 -5.31 -1.26
N ILE A 66 4.61 -4.09 -1.77
CA ILE A 66 4.55 -2.86 -0.99
C ILE A 66 3.28 -2.08 -1.34
N ASN A 67 2.48 -1.72 -0.33
CA ASN A 67 1.40 -0.74 -0.51
C ASN A 67 1.81 0.63 0.05
N VAL A 68 1.93 1.61 -0.85
CA VAL A 68 2.24 2.99 -0.46
C VAL A 68 0.93 3.68 -0.08
N VAL A 69 0.74 3.95 1.21
CA VAL A 69 -0.47 4.56 1.75
C VAL A 69 -0.29 6.07 1.92
N LEU A 70 -1.12 6.86 1.25
CA LEU A 70 -1.03 8.32 1.21
C LEU A 70 -2.37 9.01 1.52
N GLY A 71 -2.29 10.23 2.05
CA GLY A 71 -3.45 11.07 2.28
C GLY A 71 -4.33 10.66 3.48
N VAL A 72 -3.87 9.72 4.30
CA VAL A 72 -4.49 9.43 5.60
C VAL A 72 -4.10 10.52 6.59
N ASN A 73 -5.07 11.11 7.28
CA ASN A 73 -4.78 12.15 8.27
C ASN A 73 -4.29 11.53 9.58
N GLN A 74 -3.15 12.02 10.07
CA GLN A 74 -2.63 11.75 11.43
C GLN A 74 -2.52 10.26 11.80
N PHE A 75 -2.23 9.40 10.81
CA PHE A 75 -2.07 7.97 11.03
C PHE A 75 -0.66 7.52 10.67
N GLN A 76 0.09 7.01 11.65
CA GLN A 76 1.44 6.44 11.46
C GLN A 76 2.42 7.33 10.66
N GLY A 77 2.32 8.66 10.81
CA GLY A 77 3.18 9.60 10.07
C GLY A 77 2.90 9.64 8.56
N ALA A 78 1.71 9.24 8.13
CA ALA A 78 1.29 9.24 6.73
C ALA A 78 1.55 10.58 6.04
N LEU A 79 2.17 10.49 4.87
CA LEU A 79 2.38 11.66 4.02
C LEU A 79 1.09 12.06 3.28
N PRO A 80 0.88 13.36 3.01
CA PRO A 80 -0.20 13.77 2.12
C PRO A 80 0.05 13.22 0.72
N TYR A 81 -1.03 13.02 -0.04
CA TYR A 81 -0.87 12.67 -1.45
C TYR A 81 -0.36 13.88 -2.25
N SER A 82 0.70 13.66 -3.03
CA SER A 82 1.02 14.43 -4.22
C SER A 82 1.78 13.55 -5.21
N PRO A 83 1.75 13.85 -6.53
CA PRO A 83 2.53 13.10 -7.51
C PRO A 83 4.03 12.99 -7.16
N LYS A 84 4.62 14.08 -6.63
CA LYS A 84 6.04 14.11 -6.24
C LYS A 84 6.32 13.20 -5.05
N ILE A 85 5.43 13.16 -4.08
CA ILE A 85 5.57 12.29 -2.91
C ILE A 85 5.47 10.82 -3.32
N LEU A 86 4.51 10.47 -4.19
CA LEU A 86 4.41 9.09 -4.69
C LEU A 86 5.68 8.68 -5.45
N GLN A 87 6.18 9.52 -6.36
CA GLN A 87 7.44 9.27 -7.06
C GLN A 87 8.59 9.02 -6.08
N GLN A 88 8.75 9.89 -5.08
CA GLN A 88 9.82 9.75 -4.07
C GLN A 88 9.72 8.44 -3.28
N MET A 89 8.51 7.98 -2.95
CA MET A 89 8.30 6.70 -2.28
C MET A 89 8.66 5.52 -3.19
N VAL A 90 8.34 5.61 -4.48
CA VAL A 90 8.69 4.60 -5.49
C VAL A 90 10.20 4.52 -5.71
N ASP A 91 10.89 5.66 -5.77
CA ASP A 91 12.35 5.75 -5.98
C ASP A 91 13.18 5.08 -4.88
N ILE A 92 12.60 4.90 -3.68
CA ILE A 92 13.27 4.33 -2.51
C ILE A 92 12.79 2.93 -2.16
N LEU A 93 11.99 2.29 -3.01
CA LEU A 93 11.54 0.92 -2.79
C LEU A 93 12.74 -0.03 -2.69
N PRO A 94 12.69 -1.04 -1.80
CA PRO A 94 13.69 -2.11 -1.80
C PRO A 94 13.77 -2.78 -3.18
N GLU A 95 14.98 -3.18 -3.58
CA GLU A 95 15.18 -3.91 -4.83
C GLU A 95 14.32 -5.19 -4.87
N GLY A 96 13.70 -5.48 -6.03
CA GLY A 96 12.79 -6.62 -6.18
C GLY A 96 11.38 -6.40 -5.61
N SER A 97 11.01 -5.15 -5.31
CA SER A 97 9.66 -4.81 -4.89
C SER A 97 8.71 -4.65 -6.08
N LEU A 98 7.51 -5.18 -5.93
CA LEU A 98 6.28 -4.72 -6.57
C LEU A 98 5.64 -3.67 -5.68
N PHE A 99 4.84 -2.78 -6.26
CA PHE A 99 4.10 -1.82 -5.45
C PHE A 99 2.71 -1.50 -5.99
N ASN A 100 1.82 -1.08 -5.11
CA ASN A 100 0.61 -0.34 -5.43
C ASN A 100 0.50 0.91 -4.54
N VAL A 101 -0.59 1.67 -4.68
CA VAL A 101 -0.87 2.85 -3.86
C VAL A 101 -2.31 2.84 -3.34
N SER A 102 -2.45 3.13 -2.05
CA SER A 102 -3.71 3.45 -1.39
C SER A 102 -3.76 4.93 -1.05
N ALA A 103 -4.37 5.75 -1.91
CA ALA A 103 -4.57 7.16 -1.62
C ALA A 103 -6.02 7.43 -1.17
N VAL A 104 -6.18 8.08 -0.01
CA VAL A 104 -7.51 8.27 0.61
C VAL A 104 -8.32 9.36 -0.10
N GLY A 105 -9.62 9.09 -0.22
CA GLY A 105 -10.65 10.01 -0.69
C GLY A 105 -10.45 10.44 -2.14
N PRO A 106 -10.52 11.75 -2.45
CA PRO A 106 -10.47 12.23 -3.83
C PRO A 106 -9.13 11.98 -4.53
N ALA A 107 -8.08 11.59 -3.78
CA ALA A 107 -6.78 11.25 -4.34
C ALA A 107 -6.73 9.85 -4.99
N GLN A 108 -7.64 8.93 -4.63
CA GLN A 108 -7.61 7.51 -5.05
C GLN A 108 -7.39 7.33 -6.55
N LEU A 109 -8.23 7.98 -7.38
CA LEU A 109 -8.16 7.82 -8.83
C LEU A 109 -6.83 8.32 -9.40
N ASN A 110 -6.43 9.54 -9.03
CA ASN A 110 -5.22 10.16 -9.58
C ASN A 110 -3.95 9.42 -9.14
N ALA A 111 -3.91 8.96 -7.89
CA ALA A 111 -2.79 8.17 -7.38
C ALA A 111 -2.71 6.82 -8.08
N GLY A 112 -3.84 6.12 -8.24
CA GLY A 112 -3.88 4.84 -8.94
C GLY A 112 -3.40 4.95 -10.39
N VAL A 113 -3.86 5.98 -11.13
CA VAL A 113 -3.38 6.23 -12.49
C VAL A 113 -1.89 6.53 -12.53
N LEU A 114 -1.39 7.36 -11.60
CA LEU A 114 0.05 7.63 -11.52
C LEU A 114 0.85 6.37 -11.18
N SER A 115 0.35 5.50 -10.28
CA SER A 115 0.99 4.22 -9.95
C SER A 115 1.21 3.37 -11.20
N LEU A 116 0.19 3.27 -12.08
CA LEU A 116 0.31 2.56 -13.35
C LEU A 116 1.40 3.17 -14.25
N LEU A 117 1.47 4.51 -14.34
CA LEU A 117 2.49 5.22 -15.12
C LEU A 117 3.92 5.04 -14.56
N LEU A 118 4.03 4.79 -13.24
CA LEU A 118 5.29 4.49 -12.57
C LEU A 118 5.65 2.99 -12.59
N GLY A 119 4.86 2.17 -13.29
CA GLY A 119 5.11 0.72 -13.42
C GLY A 119 4.60 -0.12 -12.26
N GLY A 120 3.77 0.44 -11.38
CA GLY A 120 3.13 -0.27 -10.27
C GLY A 120 1.73 -0.79 -10.60
N HIS A 121 1.10 -1.38 -9.60
CA HIS A 121 -0.27 -1.86 -9.62
C HIS A 121 -1.23 -0.82 -9.02
N VAL A 122 -2.52 -1.16 -8.97
CA VAL A 122 -3.58 -0.24 -8.54
C VAL A 122 -4.43 -0.85 -7.43
N ARG A 123 -4.86 -0.02 -6.49
CA ARG A 123 -5.88 -0.36 -5.49
C ARG A 123 -7.02 0.64 -5.56
N VAL A 124 -8.25 0.12 -5.51
CA VAL A 124 -9.49 0.90 -5.43
C VAL A 124 -10.43 0.21 -4.46
N GLY A 125 -11.45 0.93 -3.98
CA GLY A 125 -12.46 0.39 -3.09
C GLY A 125 -13.05 1.45 -2.17
N LEU A 126 -14.22 1.11 -1.62
CA LEU A 126 -14.95 1.96 -0.67
C LEU A 126 -14.20 2.15 0.66
N GLU A 127 -13.24 1.28 0.97
CA GLU A 127 -12.32 1.47 2.11
C GLU A 127 -11.53 2.78 1.97
N ASP A 128 -11.02 3.06 0.77
CA ASP A 128 -10.14 4.21 0.56
C ASP A 128 -10.93 5.45 0.11
N ASN A 129 -12.05 5.30 -0.60
CA ASN A 129 -12.86 6.42 -1.10
C ASN A 129 -14.33 6.04 -1.29
N LEU A 130 -15.25 6.80 -0.67
CA LEU A 130 -16.69 6.55 -0.76
C LEU A 130 -17.35 7.11 -2.03
N TYR A 131 -16.65 7.94 -2.79
CA TYR A 131 -17.25 8.74 -3.86
C TYR A 131 -16.72 8.36 -5.25
N TYR A 132 -17.60 8.30 -6.24
CA TYR A 132 -17.23 8.18 -7.65
C TYR A 132 -16.72 9.54 -8.16
N GLU A 133 -17.43 10.60 -7.83
CA GLU A 133 -17.07 11.99 -8.07
C GLU A 133 -17.65 12.86 -6.96
N ARG A 134 -17.36 14.15 -6.96
CA ARG A 134 -17.78 15.06 -5.88
C ARG A 134 -19.31 15.03 -5.71
N GLY A 135 -19.77 14.50 -4.58
CA GLY A 135 -21.19 14.43 -4.25
C GLY A 135 -21.91 13.18 -4.75
N GLN A 136 -21.24 12.29 -5.50
CA GLN A 136 -21.81 11.03 -5.97
C GLN A 136 -21.14 9.85 -5.26
N LEU A 137 -21.90 9.09 -4.47
CA LEU A 137 -21.41 7.85 -3.84
C LEU A 137 -21.10 6.79 -4.90
N ALA A 138 -20.10 5.97 -4.62
CA ALA A 138 -19.70 4.84 -5.46
C ALA A 138 -20.15 3.49 -4.89
N THR A 139 -20.13 2.47 -5.74
CA THR A 139 -19.97 1.06 -5.33
C THR A 139 -18.54 0.59 -5.62
N ASN A 140 -18.09 -0.49 -4.97
CA ASN A 140 -16.79 -1.12 -5.31
C ASN A 140 -16.70 -1.45 -6.81
N VAL A 141 -17.79 -2.02 -7.38
CA VAL A 141 -17.84 -2.38 -8.81
C VAL A 141 -17.64 -1.16 -9.70
N GLN A 142 -18.28 -0.02 -9.40
CA GLN A 142 -18.11 1.20 -10.20
C GLN A 142 -16.66 1.72 -10.19
N GLN A 143 -15.95 1.59 -9.07
CA GLN A 143 -14.55 2.00 -8.98
C GLN A 143 -13.63 1.03 -9.74
N VAL A 144 -13.89 -0.27 -9.65
CA VAL A 144 -13.19 -1.31 -10.43
C VAL A 144 -13.42 -1.10 -11.93
N ASP A 145 -14.66 -0.95 -12.38
CA ASP A 145 -14.99 -0.73 -13.81
C ASP A 145 -14.29 0.50 -14.37
N ARG A 146 -14.25 1.58 -13.58
CA ARG A 146 -13.55 2.82 -13.98
C ARG A 146 -12.05 2.56 -14.16
N ILE A 147 -11.39 1.92 -13.21
CA ILE A 147 -9.94 1.73 -13.30
C ILE A 147 -9.56 0.71 -14.38
N VAL A 148 -10.37 -0.34 -14.58
CA VAL A 148 -10.21 -1.31 -15.68
C VAL A 148 -10.31 -0.61 -17.04
N ARG A 149 -11.27 0.28 -17.23
CA ARG A 149 -11.35 1.08 -18.46
C ARG A 149 -10.08 1.90 -18.66
N ILE A 150 -9.58 2.59 -17.64
CA ILE A 150 -8.38 3.43 -17.76
C ILE A 150 -7.14 2.58 -18.07
N ILE A 151 -6.97 1.42 -17.41
CA ILE A 151 -5.89 0.47 -17.68
C ILE A 151 -5.86 0.11 -19.18
N ARG A 152 -7.02 -0.19 -19.76
CA ARG A 152 -7.17 -0.50 -21.19
C ARG A 152 -6.86 0.67 -22.11
N GLU A 153 -7.32 1.88 -21.76
CA GLU A 153 -6.99 3.11 -22.50
C GLU A 153 -5.48 3.42 -22.49
N LEU A 154 -4.75 2.95 -21.47
CA LEU A 154 -3.28 3.02 -21.40
C LEU A 154 -2.57 1.90 -22.17
N GLY A 155 -3.31 1.00 -22.83
CA GLY A 155 -2.75 -0.14 -23.57
C GLY A 155 -2.23 -1.28 -22.68
N LEU A 156 -2.66 -1.32 -21.42
CA LEU A 156 -2.37 -2.37 -20.45
C LEU A 156 -3.59 -3.29 -20.30
N GLU A 157 -3.43 -4.41 -19.58
CA GLU A 157 -4.56 -5.28 -19.25
C GLU A 157 -4.55 -5.72 -17.77
N PRO A 158 -5.71 -5.74 -17.08
CA PRO A 158 -5.78 -6.20 -15.70
C PRO A 158 -5.41 -7.67 -15.59
N ALA A 159 -4.53 -7.99 -14.63
CA ALA A 159 -4.19 -9.37 -14.33
C ALA A 159 -5.42 -10.15 -13.85
N THR A 160 -5.58 -11.36 -14.37
CA THR A 160 -6.44 -12.39 -13.78
C THR A 160 -5.94 -12.76 -12.37
N PRO A 161 -6.77 -13.39 -11.53
CA PRO A 161 -6.33 -13.84 -10.22
C PRO A 161 -5.13 -14.80 -10.24
N ASP A 162 -4.95 -15.58 -11.31
CA ASP A 162 -3.84 -16.53 -11.42
C ASP A 162 -2.55 -15.83 -11.90
N GLU A 163 -2.65 -14.92 -12.88
CA GLU A 163 -1.53 -14.05 -13.24
C GLU A 163 -1.07 -13.20 -12.05
N ALA A 164 -2.01 -12.68 -11.24
CA ALA A 164 -1.68 -11.94 -10.03
C ALA A 164 -0.91 -12.82 -9.01
N ARG A 165 -1.27 -14.10 -8.87
CA ARG A 165 -0.52 -15.03 -8.02
C ARG A 165 0.90 -15.23 -8.53
N GLU A 166 1.05 -15.47 -9.83
CA GLU A 166 2.37 -15.66 -10.45
C GLU A 166 3.25 -14.42 -10.27
N ILE A 167 2.71 -13.23 -10.57
CA ILE A 167 3.39 -11.94 -10.37
C ILE A 167 3.87 -11.79 -8.93
N MET A 168 3.02 -12.14 -7.95
CA MET A 168 3.34 -12.01 -6.52
C MET A 168 4.16 -13.18 -5.96
N GLY A 169 4.46 -14.22 -6.73
CA GLY A 169 5.13 -15.43 -6.25
C GLY A 169 4.29 -16.24 -5.26
N LEU A 170 2.97 -16.22 -5.43
CA LEU A 170 2.00 -17.03 -4.68
C LEU A 170 1.70 -18.36 -5.39
N PRO A 171 1.34 -19.42 -4.66
CA PRO A 171 0.91 -20.68 -5.28
C PRO A 171 -0.42 -20.51 -6.01
N LEU A 172 -0.54 -21.13 -7.19
CA LEU A 172 -1.81 -21.23 -7.92
C LEU A 172 -2.84 -22.00 -7.08
N LEU A 173 -4.11 -21.59 -7.18
CA LEU A 173 -5.22 -22.38 -6.68
C LEU A 173 -5.66 -23.31 -7.81
N GLY A 174 -5.57 -24.62 -7.59
CA GLY A 174 -6.08 -25.62 -8.53
C GLY A 174 -7.60 -25.63 -8.63
#